data_AF-V5NN47-F1
#
_entry.id   AF-V5NN47-F1
#
_cell.length_a   1.000
_cell.length_b   1.000
_cell.length_c   1.000
_cell.angle_alpha   90.00
_cell.angle_beta   90.00
_cell.angle_gamma   90.00
#
_symmetry.space_group_name_H-M   'P 1'
#
loop_
_entity.id
_entity.type
_entity.pdbx_description
1 polymer ?
#
loop_
_entity_poly.entity_id
_entity_poly.type
_entity_poly.pdbx_seq_one_letter_code
_entity_poly.pdbx_strand_id
1 'polypeptide(L)'
;MRFLERFLSPSEIVLCKDKSSSIAGFFALKEACSKALQVGIGKELSFLDIKISKSPKNAPLITLSKEKMDYFNIQNLSASISHDAGFAIAVVVVSSSN
;
A
#
# COMPACT_ATOMS: atom_id res chain seq x y z
N MET A 1 -15.63 -12.77 2.81
CA MET A 1 -15.05 -12.00 1.68
C MET A 1 -15.19 -10.48 1.78
N ARG A 2 -16.31 -9.93 2.33
CA ARG A 2 -16.52 -8.46 2.40
C ARG A 2 -15.43 -7.63 3.09
N PHE A 3 -14.61 -8.20 3.97
CA PHE A 3 -13.56 -7.45 4.66
C PHE A 3 -12.37 -7.11 3.75
N LEU A 4 -11.90 -8.06 2.95
CA LEU A 4 -10.73 -7.86 2.08
C LEU A 4 -11.00 -6.78 1.03
N GLU A 5 -12.20 -6.78 0.46
CA GLU A 5 -12.64 -5.81 -0.55
C GLU A 5 -12.70 -4.36 -0.04
N ARG A 6 -12.66 -4.14 1.29
CA ARG A 6 -12.59 -2.78 1.85
C ARG A 6 -11.22 -2.13 1.66
N PHE A 7 -10.16 -2.91 1.54
CA PHE A 7 -8.79 -2.38 1.48
C PHE A 7 -7.91 -2.98 0.40
N LEU A 8 -8.29 -4.13 -0.17
CA LEU A 8 -7.62 -4.75 -1.30
C LEU A 8 -8.50 -4.67 -2.53
N SER A 9 -7.92 -4.20 -3.62
CA SER A 9 -8.48 -4.33 -4.95
C SER A 9 -8.44 -5.79 -5.43
N PRO A 10 -9.24 -6.18 -6.44
CA PRO A 10 -9.27 -7.55 -6.94
C PRO A 10 -7.90 -8.08 -7.36
N SER A 11 -7.06 -7.24 -7.99
CA SER A 11 -5.70 -7.62 -8.38
C SER A 11 -4.78 -7.85 -7.16
N GLU A 12 -4.94 -7.07 -6.10
CA GLU A 12 -4.16 -7.23 -4.86
C GLU A 12 -4.57 -8.50 -4.08
N ILE A 13 -5.85 -8.85 -4.10
CA ILE A 13 -6.35 -10.11 -3.51
C ILE A 13 -5.66 -11.30 -4.19
N VAL A 14 -5.57 -11.28 -5.53
CA VAL A 14 -4.88 -12.33 -6.30
C VAL A 14 -3.39 -12.41 -5.93
N LEU A 15 -2.72 -11.27 -5.73
CA LEU A 15 -1.31 -11.24 -5.31
C LEU A 15 -1.07 -11.86 -3.94
N CYS A 16 -2.06 -11.78 -3.04
CA CYS A 16 -1.95 -12.33 -1.68
C CYS A 16 -2.01 -13.86 -1.64
N LYS A 17 -2.61 -14.52 -2.64
CA LYS A 17 -2.77 -15.99 -2.74
C LYS A 17 -3.38 -16.60 -1.46
N ASP A 18 -4.36 -15.91 -0.86
CA ASP A 18 -5.03 -16.27 0.40
C ASP A 18 -4.09 -16.45 1.61
N LYS A 19 -2.84 -15.98 1.53
CA LYS A 19 -1.88 -16.04 2.65
C LYS A 19 -2.14 -14.90 3.61
N SER A 20 -2.46 -15.22 4.87
CA SER A 20 -2.68 -14.24 5.94
C SER A 20 -1.49 -13.28 6.12
N SER A 21 -0.25 -13.78 6.02
CA SER A 21 0.96 -12.95 6.10
C SER A 21 1.07 -11.93 4.97
N SER A 22 0.71 -12.31 3.74
CA SER A 22 0.68 -11.40 2.60
C SER A 22 -0.41 -10.33 2.77
N ILE A 23 -1.60 -10.74 3.21
CA ILE A 23 -2.73 -9.85 3.46
C ILE A 23 -2.36 -8.83 4.55
N ALA A 24 -1.77 -9.28 5.66
CA ALA A 24 -1.29 -8.42 6.73
C ALA A 24 -0.19 -7.47 6.25
N GLY A 25 0.74 -7.95 5.42
CA GLY A 25 1.78 -7.11 4.80
C GLY A 25 1.21 -6.01 3.91
N PHE A 26 0.18 -6.31 3.12
CA PHE A 26 -0.46 -5.29 2.26
C PHE A 26 -1.24 -4.28 3.09
N PHE A 27 -1.95 -4.74 4.13
CA PHE A 27 -2.61 -3.84 5.07
C PHE A 27 -1.60 -2.89 5.74
N ALA A 28 -0.50 -3.44 6.27
CA ALA A 28 0.59 -2.67 6.87
C ALA A 28 1.19 -1.67 5.88
N LEU A 29 1.37 -2.05 4.61
CA LEU A 29 1.91 -1.17 3.58
C LEU A 29 0.98 0.00 3.26
N LYS A 30 -0.33 -0.22 3.16
CA LYS A 30 -1.29 0.86 2.91
C LYS A 30 -1.38 1.83 4.10
N GLU A 31 -1.36 1.32 5.32
CA GLU A 31 -1.26 2.13 6.54
C GLU A 31 0.05 2.92 6.61
N ALA A 32 1.18 2.31 6.26
CA ALA A 32 2.48 2.99 6.22
C ALA A 32 2.49 4.11 5.17
N CYS A 33 1.87 3.89 4.01
CA CYS A 33 1.75 4.90 2.96
C CYS A 33 0.94 6.11 3.41
N SER A 34 -0.22 5.89 4.02
CA SER A 34 -1.08 6.99 4.47
C SER A 34 -0.45 7.82 5.58
N LYS A 35 0.36 7.19 6.44
CA LYS A 35 1.14 7.86 7.49
C LYS A 35 2.35 8.61 6.93
N ALA A 36 3.02 8.07 5.92
CA ALA A 36 4.12 8.76 5.24
C ALA A 36 3.62 10.04 4.55
N LEU A 37 2.35 10.06 4.14
CA LEU A 37 1.64 11.24 3.60
C LEU A 37 0.99 12.11 4.67
N GLN A 38 1.16 11.78 5.96
CA GLN A 38 0.65 12.54 7.12
C GLN A 38 -0.88 12.70 7.22
N VAL A 39 -1.66 11.96 6.43
CA VAL A 39 -3.13 12.05 6.42
C VAL A 39 -3.84 10.87 7.09
N GLY A 40 -3.17 9.71 7.19
CA GLY A 40 -3.82 8.48 7.61
C GLY A 40 -4.88 7.98 6.61
N ILE A 41 -5.53 6.86 6.90
CA ILE A 41 -6.62 6.34 6.05
C ILE A 41 -7.91 7.08 6.41
N GLY A 42 -8.53 7.72 5.42
CA GLY A 42 -9.72 8.55 5.65
C GLY A 42 -10.31 9.13 4.37
N LYS A 43 -10.92 10.31 4.48
CA LYS A 43 -11.57 10.99 3.35
C LYS A 43 -10.57 11.46 2.30
N GLU A 44 -9.35 11.81 2.73
CA GLU A 44 -8.30 12.34 1.85
C GLU A 44 -7.51 11.23 1.15
N LEU A 45 -7.47 10.03 1.73
CA LEU A 45 -6.81 8.87 1.14
C LEU A 45 -7.50 7.59 1.62
N SER A 46 -8.20 6.92 0.71
CA SER A 46 -8.79 5.61 0.94
C SER A 46 -7.75 4.51 0.72
N PHE A 47 -8.00 3.33 1.31
CA PHE A 47 -7.19 2.15 0.99
C PHE A 47 -7.15 1.84 -0.52
N LEU A 48 -8.25 2.04 -1.24
CA LEU A 48 -8.34 1.72 -2.66
C LEU A 48 -7.68 2.76 -3.57
N ASP A 49 -7.33 3.93 -3.02
CA ASP A 49 -6.51 4.92 -3.72
C ASP A 49 -5.05 4.48 -3.80
N ILE A 50 -4.60 3.66 -2.83
CA ILE A 50 -3.26 3.10 -2.75
C ILE A 50 -3.26 1.75 -3.47
N LYS A 51 -2.41 1.61 -4.49
CA LYS A 51 -2.29 0.40 -5.31
C LYS A 51 -0.94 -0.27 -5.08
N ILE A 52 -0.98 -1.57 -4.81
CA ILE A 52 0.20 -2.41 -4.62
C ILE A 52 0.33 -3.35 -5.82
N SER A 53 1.55 -3.43 -6.35
CA SER A 53 1.94 -4.40 -7.37
C SER A 53 3.28 -5.04 -7.01
N LYS A 54 3.73 -5.99 -7.83
CA LYS A 54 4.99 -6.73 -7.61
C LYS A 54 5.87 -6.61 -8.84
N SER A 55 7.16 -6.35 -8.63
CA SER A 55 8.15 -6.45 -9.71
C SER A 55 8.36 -7.91 -10.16
N PRO A 56 9.07 -8.17 -11.26
CA PRO A 56 9.43 -9.54 -11.68
C PRO A 56 10.21 -10.31 -10.61
N LYS A 57 10.92 -9.62 -9.71
CA LYS A 57 11.65 -10.20 -8.57
C LYS A 57 10.81 -10.21 -7.27
N ASN A 58 9.51 -9.98 -7.37
CA ASN A 58 8.54 -9.97 -6.25
C ASN A 58 8.74 -8.83 -5.22
N ALA A 59 9.50 -7.80 -5.55
CA ALA A 59 9.60 -6.59 -4.72
C ALA A 59 8.26 -5.83 -4.75
N PRO A 60 7.74 -5.33 -3.61
CA PRO A 60 6.53 -4.52 -3.59
C PRO A 60 6.77 -3.18 -4.31
N LEU A 61 5.86 -2.85 -5.21
CA LEU A 61 5.77 -1.54 -5.85
C LEU A 61 4.47 -0.89 -5.39
N ILE A 62 4.52 0.41 -5.10
CA ILE A 62 3.37 1.18 -4.61
C ILE A 62 3.15 2.38 -5.51
N THR A 63 1.88 2.64 -5.83
CA THR A 63 1.44 3.85 -6.55
C THR A 63 0.13 4.34 -5.96
N LEU A 64 -0.19 5.62 -6.16
CA LEU A 64 -1.54 6.12 -5.92
C LEU A 64 -2.28 6.27 -7.26
N SER A 65 -3.58 6.56 -7.21
CA SER A 65 -4.30 7.10 -8.37
C SER A 65 -3.62 8.38 -8.85
N LYS A 66 -3.69 8.66 -10.16
CA LYS A 66 -3.06 9.85 -10.75
C LYS A 66 -3.50 11.15 -10.05
N GLU A 67 -4.80 11.26 -9.79
CA GLU A 67 -5.40 12.37 -9.05
C GLU A 67 -4.79 12.56 -7.65
N LYS A 68 -4.50 11.47 -6.92
CA LYS A 68 -3.88 11.53 -5.60
C LYS A 68 -2.37 11.80 -5.66
N MET A 69 -1.68 11.27 -6.67
CA MET A 69 -0.27 11.63 -6.92
C MET A 69 -0.13 13.14 -7.13
N ASP A 70 -1.03 13.73 -7.94
CA ASP A 70 -1.05 15.17 -8.20
C ASP A 70 -1.49 15.97 -6.96
N TYR A 71 -2.55 15.55 -6.26
CA TYR A 71 -3.05 16.21 -5.05
C TYR A 71 -2.01 16.30 -3.93
N PHE A 72 -1.24 15.23 -3.71
CA PHE A 72 -0.17 15.19 -2.71
C PHE A 72 1.20 15.65 -3.25
N ASN A 73 1.28 16.07 -4.52
CA ASN A 73 2.52 16.50 -5.20
C ASN A 73 3.68 15.49 -5.03
N ILE A 74 3.37 14.21 -5.28
CA ILE A 74 4.30 13.09 -5.10
C ILE A 74 5.06 12.86 -6.40
N GLN A 75 6.40 12.86 -6.33
CA GLN A 75 7.26 12.42 -7.44
C GLN A 75 7.48 10.91 -7.42
N ASN A 76 7.73 10.36 -6.22
CA ASN A 76 8.07 8.96 -6.08
C ASN A 76 7.62 8.38 -4.73
N LEU A 77 7.32 7.08 -4.75
CA LEU A 77 7.07 6.28 -3.56
C LEU A 77 7.97 5.05 -3.57
N SER A 78 8.67 4.82 -2.46
CA SER A 78 9.45 3.60 -2.23
C SER A 78 8.82 2.81 -1.09
N ALA A 79 8.77 1.48 -1.23
CA ALA A 79 8.07 0.60 -0.30
C ALA A 79 8.90 -0.65 0.01
N SER A 80 8.78 -1.13 1.24
CA SER A 80 9.27 -2.46 1.63
C SER A 80 8.32 -3.11 2.63
N ILE A 81 8.20 -4.43 2.57
CA ILE A 81 7.36 -5.25 3.45
C ILE A 81 8.23 -6.36 4.04
N SER A 82 8.08 -6.61 5.33
CA SER A 82 8.61 -7.81 6.00
C SER A 82 7.54 -8.44 6.86
N HIS A 83 7.57 -9.75 7.02
CA HIS A 83 6.68 -10.46 7.93
C HIS A 83 7.41 -11.67 8.53
N ASP A 84 7.28 -11.86 9.83
CA ASP A 84 7.82 -13.02 10.54
C ASP A 84 7.14 -13.20 11.89
N ALA A 85 7.15 -14.43 12.42
CA ALA A 85 6.69 -14.77 13.77
C ALA A 85 5.30 -14.21 14.16
N GLY A 86 4.37 -14.14 13.19
CA GLY A 86 3.01 -13.62 13.40
C GLY A 86 2.87 -12.10 13.26
N PHE A 87 3.93 -11.38 12.91
CA PHE A 87 3.92 -9.94 12.66
C PHE A 87 4.16 -9.61 11.19
N ALA A 88 3.58 -8.50 10.74
CA ALA A 88 3.87 -7.89 9.45
C ALA A 88 4.17 -6.40 9.65
N ILE A 89 5.23 -5.93 9.01
CA ILE A 89 5.67 -4.54 9.05
C ILE A 89 5.88 -4.04 7.62
N ALA A 90 5.68 -2.75 7.42
CA ALA A 90 5.98 -2.09 6.16
C ALA A 90 6.52 -0.69 6.40
N VAL A 91 7.34 -0.23 5.46
CA VAL A 91 7.88 1.13 5.45
C VAL A 91 7.60 1.74 4.08
N VAL A 92 7.24 3.02 4.08
CA VAL A 92 7.05 3.82 2.86
C VAL A 92 7.85 5.10 2.99
N VAL A 93 8.58 5.44 1.93
CA VAL A 93 9.26 6.74 1.78
C VAL A 93 8.61 7.47 0.63
N VAL A 94 8.20 8.71 0.89
CA VAL A 94 7.60 9.62 -0.10
C VAL A 94 8.65 10.65 -0.50
N SER A 95 8.76 10.92 -1.80
CA SER A 95 9.53 12.05 -2.32
C SER A 95 8.58 12.97 -3.05
N SER A 96 8.54 14.25 -2.66
CA SER A 96 7.70 15.29 -3.24
C SER A 96 8.57 16.36 -3.91
N SER A 97 8.01 17.02 -4.94
CA SER A 97 8.61 18.22 -5.52
C SER A 97 8.36 19.37 -4.57
N ASN A 98 9.40 20.03 -4.06
CA ASN A 98 9.22 21.41 -3.57
C ASN A 98 9.16 22.38 -4.73
#